data_AF-A0A398E0I9-F1
#
_entry.id   AF-A0A398E0I9-F1
#
_cell.length_a   1.000
_cell.length_b   1.000
_cell.length_c   1.000
_cell.angle_alpha   90.00
_cell.angle_beta   90.00
_cell.angle_gamma   90.00
#
_symmetry.space_group_name_H-M   'P 1'
#
loop_
_entity.id
_entity.type
_entity.pdbx_description
1 polymer ?
#
loop_
_entity_poly.entity_id
_entity_poly.type
_entity_poly.pdbx_seq_one_letter_code
_entity_poly.pdbx_strand_id
1 'polypeptide(L)'
;MNRGLSRLLVRRVLATALILAFLSMASAPPARAASLSDIAGRPDQAIIERIVAKGFMKGYPDGTFRPNAPVTRAEFIVALARSAGLDPVQSPAKTFKDLPTSNWAAPLVYAAIAKGWVTGYPDGTFHPTANITREESMAIVAQRMGFEIRGMATHTVLDKVAGSEDLSQWACTAAAACVQEGMVTDVTKPTAAITRAQTAAYFPAILDYKAPETQSMILATTTSTFDSGLLTFLIPIFEKANHVKVKIISVGTGQAITTGRKGDADVLLVHARAQEDQFMADGFGLFRKDVMYNDFIIVGPASDPAKIKGMTDATAAFTKLAASGSTFISRGDKSGTNTKELDIWKAAGITPDGKSWYLSAGQGMGEVLMMADQKQAYTLTDRATYLTYQKGGKINLPILVQGSQGLLNPYGLMPVNPAKYPQVKVDLAVRFADFMTGLPGQELIKSFGFEQYGQTLFFPDSTEWKATRSLDIVLPSGKAVTYHLNDVRRFPVTTLKIYPQNNQSLTPVLYGGVQLIDILKVISPDLTAARHLTVVATATDGSHVTLDYDDIYNALTGTKIIVVYLKNGATLSTDDGFMALMTTKGTFLVNTLKYVYRLEVHK
;
A
#
# COMPACT_ATOMS: atom_id res chain seq x y z
N MET A 1 -18.52 83.89 -10.20
CA MET A 1 -17.19 83.94 -10.86
C MET A 1 -16.22 84.54 -9.85
N ASN A 2 -15.32 83.82 -9.19
CA ASN A 2 -14.01 83.46 -9.72
C ASN A 2 -13.29 82.48 -8.75
N ARG A 3 -13.72 81.21 -8.67
CA ARG A 3 -13.02 80.13 -7.94
C ARG A 3 -12.50 79.03 -8.88
N GLY A 4 -12.21 79.39 -10.14
CA GLY A 4 -11.77 78.47 -11.19
C GLY A 4 -10.31 78.64 -11.64
N LEU A 5 -9.66 79.77 -11.35
CA LEU A 5 -8.35 80.09 -11.97
C LEU A 5 -7.09 79.77 -11.13
N SER A 6 -7.20 79.42 -9.85
CA SER A 6 -6.01 79.15 -9.02
C SER A 6 -5.54 77.69 -8.99
N ARG A 7 -6.30 76.74 -9.56
CA ARG A 7 -5.92 75.32 -9.60
C ARG A 7 -5.24 74.88 -10.91
N LEU A 8 -5.30 75.69 -11.98
CA LEU A 8 -4.68 75.33 -13.27
C LEU A 8 -3.22 75.77 -13.41
N LEU A 9 -2.80 76.88 -12.77
CA LEU A 9 -1.40 77.33 -12.85
C LEU A 9 -0.44 76.55 -11.93
N VAL A 10 -0.89 76.08 -10.77
CA VAL A 10 -0.05 75.28 -9.85
C VAL A 10 0.24 73.88 -10.40
N ARG A 11 -0.63 73.35 -11.28
CA ARG A 11 -0.44 72.02 -11.91
C ARG A 11 0.50 72.01 -13.11
N ARG A 12 0.82 73.16 -13.74
CA ARG A 12 1.69 73.19 -14.93
C ARG A 12 3.17 73.43 -14.63
N VAL A 13 3.52 74.06 -13.50
CA VAL A 13 4.92 74.28 -13.11
C VAL A 13 5.55 73.05 -12.44
N LEU A 14 4.74 72.21 -11.77
CA LEU A 14 5.21 70.93 -11.22
C LEU A 14 5.34 69.80 -12.25
N ALA A 15 4.72 69.93 -13.42
CA ALA A 15 4.79 68.92 -14.48
C ALA A 15 6.05 69.04 -15.36
N THR A 16 6.71 70.21 -15.40
CA THR A 16 7.92 70.42 -16.21
C THR A 16 9.22 70.19 -15.44
N ALA A 17 9.20 70.22 -14.10
CA ALA A 17 10.35 69.84 -13.28
C ALA A 17 10.48 68.31 -13.06
N LEU A 18 9.40 67.54 -13.27
CA LEU A 18 9.43 66.07 -13.15
C LEU A 18 9.80 65.34 -14.46
N ILE A 19 9.78 66.02 -15.61
CA ILE A 19 10.05 65.38 -16.92
C ILE A 19 11.54 65.47 -17.31
N LEU A 20 12.34 66.36 -16.69
CA LEU A 20 13.80 66.38 -16.89
C LEU A 20 14.62 65.58 -15.85
N ALA A 21 13.98 64.97 -14.85
CA ALA A 21 14.64 64.02 -13.93
C ALA A 21 14.52 62.56 -14.39
N PHE A 22 13.76 62.28 -15.46
CA PHE A 22 13.55 60.93 -16.00
C PHE A 22 14.45 60.58 -17.21
N LEU A 23 15.43 61.43 -17.52
CA LEU A 23 16.37 61.23 -18.63
C LEU A 23 17.83 61.23 -18.17
N SER A 24 18.17 60.54 -17.07
CA SER A 24 19.57 60.16 -16.78
C SER A 24 19.75 58.96 -15.83
N MET A 25 18.71 58.17 -15.58
CA MET A 25 18.98 56.80 -15.11
C MET A 25 19.34 55.98 -16.33
N ALA A 26 20.60 56.08 -16.74
CA ALA A 26 21.24 55.03 -17.51
C ALA A 26 20.84 53.72 -16.83
N SER A 27 20.12 52.87 -17.56
CA SER A 27 19.89 51.49 -17.16
C SER A 27 21.27 50.95 -16.78
N ALA A 28 21.49 50.72 -15.48
CA ALA A 28 22.64 49.94 -15.07
C ALA A 28 22.60 48.68 -15.95
N PRO A 29 23.70 48.31 -16.62
CA PRO A 29 23.72 47.07 -17.37
C PRO A 29 23.19 45.98 -16.42
N PRO A 30 22.35 45.04 -16.89
CA PRO A 30 21.87 43.97 -16.04
C PRO A 30 23.06 43.43 -15.30
N ALA A 31 23.02 43.46 -13.97
CA ALA A 31 24.15 43.05 -13.14
C ALA A 31 24.58 41.67 -13.66
N ARG A 32 25.71 41.62 -14.34
CA ARG A 32 26.25 40.39 -14.90
C ARG A 32 26.33 39.46 -13.70
N ALA A 33 25.55 38.37 -13.71
CA ALA A 33 25.61 37.38 -12.66
C ALA A 33 27.09 37.11 -12.43
N ALA A 34 27.59 37.38 -11.21
CA ALA A 34 29.01 37.33 -10.93
C ALA A 34 29.52 35.99 -11.46
N SER A 35 30.36 36.04 -12.50
CA SER A 35 30.83 34.84 -13.17
C SER A 35 31.65 34.07 -12.14
N LEU A 36 31.16 32.89 -11.77
CA LEU A 36 31.78 32.05 -10.76
C LEU A 36 33.12 31.55 -11.32
N SER A 37 34.23 31.96 -10.70
CA SER A 37 35.57 31.82 -11.29
C SER A 37 36.07 30.37 -11.34
N ASP A 38 35.57 29.50 -10.47
CA ASP A 38 36.03 28.13 -10.24
C ASP A 38 35.15 27.07 -10.91
N ILE A 39 34.18 27.47 -11.73
CA ILE A 39 33.33 26.54 -12.48
C ILE A 39 33.53 26.57 -13.99
N ALA A 40 34.38 27.48 -14.49
CA ALA A 40 34.64 27.62 -15.91
C ALA A 40 35.15 26.31 -16.54
N GLY A 41 34.49 25.87 -17.62
CA GLY A 41 34.85 24.66 -18.35
C GLY A 41 34.44 23.35 -17.68
N ARG A 42 33.71 23.40 -16.55
CA ARG A 42 33.17 22.19 -15.92
C ARG A 42 31.90 21.70 -16.62
N PRO A 43 31.63 20.39 -16.64
CA PRO A 43 30.39 19.84 -17.20
C PRO A 43 29.12 20.35 -16.50
N ASP A 44 29.21 20.69 -15.21
CA ASP A 44 28.12 21.16 -14.36
C ASP A 44 27.99 22.70 -14.33
N GLN A 45 28.79 23.44 -15.11
CA GLN A 45 28.80 24.91 -15.11
C GLN A 45 27.41 25.50 -15.35
N ALA A 46 26.74 25.10 -16.43
CA ALA A 46 25.47 25.68 -16.85
C ALA A 46 24.36 25.49 -15.79
N ILE A 47 24.33 24.32 -15.14
CA ILE A 47 23.34 24.07 -14.09
C ILE A 47 23.66 24.85 -12.82
N ILE A 48 24.94 24.94 -12.42
CA ILE A 48 25.37 25.73 -11.27
C ILE A 48 24.97 27.20 -11.47
N GLU A 49 25.25 27.79 -12.64
CA GLU A 49 24.85 29.16 -12.97
C GLU A 49 23.33 29.33 -12.89
N ARG A 50 22.56 28.38 -13.43
CA ARG A 50 21.08 28.41 -13.42
C ARG A 50 20.52 28.40 -11.99
N ILE A 51 21.00 27.53 -11.11
CA ILE A 51 20.47 27.42 -9.74
C ILE A 51 20.90 28.59 -8.85
N VAL A 52 22.08 29.17 -9.12
CA VAL A 52 22.56 30.37 -8.42
C VAL A 52 21.76 31.58 -8.88
N ALA A 53 21.50 31.74 -10.18
CA ALA A 53 20.65 32.79 -10.72
C ALA A 53 19.21 32.71 -10.17
N LYS A 54 18.68 31.49 -9.97
CA LYS A 54 17.37 31.26 -9.34
C LYS A 54 17.40 31.40 -7.80
N GLY A 55 18.56 31.60 -7.19
CA GLY A 55 18.72 31.79 -5.75
C GLY A 55 18.55 30.53 -4.90
N PHE A 56 18.54 29.33 -5.51
CA PHE A 56 18.38 28.07 -4.78
C PHE A 56 19.63 27.80 -3.94
N MET A 57 20.80 27.93 -4.57
CA MET A 57 22.10 27.94 -3.92
C MET A 57 22.77 29.31 -4.11
N LYS A 58 23.75 29.62 -3.26
CA LYS A 58 24.51 30.88 -3.33
C LYS A 58 25.99 30.59 -3.55
N GLY A 59 26.68 31.42 -4.34
CA GLY A 59 28.13 31.48 -4.38
C GLY A 59 28.71 32.14 -3.12
N TYR A 60 30.04 32.11 -3.00
CA TYR A 60 30.78 32.76 -1.92
C TYR A 60 31.12 34.21 -2.28
N PRO A 61 31.38 35.08 -1.29
CA PRO A 61 31.74 36.48 -1.53
C PRO A 61 33.01 36.69 -2.37
N ASP A 62 33.90 35.69 -2.40
CA ASP A 62 35.12 35.67 -3.20
C ASP A 62 34.89 35.36 -4.69
N GLY A 63 33.63 35.23 -5.11
CA GLY A 63 33.26 34.94 -6.50
C GLY A 63 33.39 33.46 -6.87
N THR A 64 33.56 32.56 -5.90
CA THR A 64 33.63 31.10 -6.13
C THR A 64 32.31 30.40 -5.83
N PHE A 65 32.10 29.21 -6.39
CA PHE A 65 31.01 28.30 -6.01
C PHE A 65 31.48 27.16 -5.10
N ARG A 66 32.77 26.77 -5.18
CA ARG A 66 33.41 25.65 -4.52
C ARG A 66 32.72 24.31 -4.81
N PRO A 67 32.69 23.85 -6.07
CA PRO A 67 31.89 22.70 -6.51
C PRO A 67 32.19 21.40 -5.75
N ASN A 68 33.43 21.20 -5.30
CA ASN A 68 33.86 20.00 -4.58
C ASN A 68 33.71 20.11 -3.06
N ALA A 69 33.30 21.27 -2.52
CA ALA A 69 33.11 21.42 -1.08
C ALA A 69 31.86 20.63 -0.62
N PRO A 70 31.87 20.06 0.60
CA PRO A 70 30.71 19.38 1.16
C PRO A 70 29.57 20.36 1.45
N VAL A 71 28.35 19.85 1.53
CA VAL A 71 27.13 20.62 1.85
C VAL A 71 26.60 20.20 3.22
N THR A 72 26.20 21.18 4.02
CA THR A 72 25.53 20.90 5.30
C THR A 72 24.07 20.48 5.08
N ARG A 73 23.52 19.70 6.02
CA ARG A 73 22.12 19.27 6.00
C ARG A 73 21.15 20.44 5.85
N ALA A 74 21.39 21.55 6.54
CA ALA A 74 20.58 22.75 6.42
C ALA A 74 20.68 23.41 5.04
N GLU A 75 21.88 23.54 4.47
CA GLU A 75 22.07 24.12 3.14
C GLU A 75 21.36 23.31 2.05
N PHE A 76 21.44 21.99 2.11
CA PHE A 76 20.77 21.10 1.16
C PHE A 76 19.25 21.29 1.21
N ILE A 77 18.67 21.24 2.40
CA ILE A 77 17.21 21.36 2.60
C ILE A 77 16.72 22.74 2.20
N VAL A 78 17.44 23.80 2.54
CA VAL A 78 17.09 25.17 2.16
C VAL A 78 17.12 25.33 0.63
N ALA A 79 18.10 24.75 -0.06
CA ALA A 79 18.16 24.79 -1.51
C ALA A 79 16.94 24.09 -2.15
N LEU A 80 16.55 22.92 -1.62
CA LEU A 80 15.34 22.22 -2.06
C LEU A 80 14.07 23.04 -1.79
N ALA A 81 13.91 23.56 -0.56
CA ALA A 81 12.75 24.36 -0.16
C ALA A 81 12.58 25.62 -1.03
N ARG A 82 13.67 26.32 -1.36
CA ARG A 82 13.65 27.48 -2.26
C ARG A 82 13.19 27.09 -3.66
N SER A 83 13.68 25.98 -4.19
CA SER A 83 13.28 25.54 -5.53
C SER A 83 11.82 25.10 -5.65
N ALA A 84 11.18 24.77 -4.53
CA ALA A 84 9.75 24.50 -4.48
C ALA A 84 8.90 25.73 -4.14
N GLY A 85 9.52 26.89 -3.90
CA GLY A 85 8.83 28.10 -3.46
C GLY A 85 8.10 27.94 -2.13
N LEU A 86 8.64 27.15 -1.19
CA LEU A 86 8.01 26.98 0.12
C LEU A 86 7.95 28.30 0.90
N ASP A 87 6.80 28.58 1.49
CA ASP A 87 6.62 29.70 2.40
C ASP A 87 7.40 29.46 3.71
N PRO A 88 8.20 30.43 4.18
CA PRO A 88 8.92 30.31 5.44
C PRO A 88 7.99 30.18 6.65
N VAL A 89 8.26 29.21 7.53
CA VAL A 89 7.54 29.03 8.79
C VAL A 89 8.22 29.80 9.91
N GLN A 90 7.59 30.87 10.40
CA GLN A 90 8.14 31.73 11.46
C GLN A 90 7.90 31.17 12.87
N SER A 91 6.76 30.49 13.07
CA SER A 91 6.32 29.98 14.38
C SER A 91 6.03 28.48 14.30
N PRO A 92 7.04 27.61 14.38
CA PRO A 92 6.85 26.17 14.31
C PRO A 92 6.22 25.61 15.60
N ALA A 93 5.38 24.58 15.47
CA ALA A 93 4.72 23.94 16.61
C ALA A 93 5.70 23.17 17.53
N LYS A 94 6.86 22.76 17.00
CA LYS A 94 7.94 22.09 17.73
C LYS A 94 9.28 22.63 17.25
N THR A 95 10.23 22.79 18.17
CA THR A 95 11.60 23.24 17.88
C THR A 95 12.64 22.19 18.28
N PHE A 96 13.82 22.26 17.68
CA PHE A 96 14.97 21.41 18.04
C PHE A 96 15.99 22.20 18.86
N LYS A 97 16.73 21.49 19.72
CA LYS A 97 17.73 22.07 20.63
C LYS A 97 18.83 22.83 19.90
N ASP A 98 19.22 22.34 18.72
CA ASP A 98 20.32 22.84 17.88
C ASP A 98 19.82 23.61 16.64
N LEU A 99 18.50 23.84 16.53
CA LEU A 99 17.91 24.66 15.47
C LEU A 99 16.90 25.67 16.06
N PRO A 100 17.37 26.71 16.76
CA PRO A 100 16.52 27.79 17.24
C PRO A 100 15.91 28.57 16.06
N THR A 101 14.75 29.21 16.28
CA THR A 101 14.06 30.02 15.24
C THR A 101 14.88 31.20 14.73
N SER A 102 15.89 31.65 15.50
CA SER A 102 16.85 32.67 15.08
C SER A 102 17.89 32.17 14.06
N ASN A 103 18.02 30.86 13.85
CA ASN A 103 18.93 30.30 12.86
C ASN A 103 18.44 30.63 11.44
N TRP A 104 19.36 31.06 10.56
CA TRP A 104 19.05 31.45 9.18
C TRP A 104 18.30 30.37 8.37
N ALA A 105 18.55 29.09 8.66
CA ALA A 105 17.93 27.97 7.97
C ALA A 105 16.57 27.58 8.55
N ALA A 106 16.30 27.94 9.81
CA ALA A 106 15.13 27.48 10.55
C ALA A 106 13.80 27.68 9.80
N PRO A 107 13.50 28.87 9.23
CA PRO A 107 12.18 29.08 8.62
C PRO A 107 11.85 28.12 7.47
N LEU A 108 12.84 27.81 6.62
CA LEU A 108 12.65 26.91 5.48
C LEU A 108 12.84 25.45 5.86
N VAL A 109 13.68 25.14 6.85
CA VAL A 109 13.77 23.78 7.40
C VAL A 109 12.45 23.37 8.05
N TYR A 110 11.84 24.24 8.86
CA TYR A 110 10.53 23.96 9.47
C TYR A 110 9.42 23.86 8.41
N ALA A 111 9.49 24.63 7.32
CA ALA A 111 8.58 24.46 6.18
C ALA A 111 8.72 23.07 5.54
N ALA A 112 9.95 22.58 5.35
CA ALA A 112 10.21 21.24 4.82
C ALA A 112 9.73 20.12 5.77
N ILE A 113 9.87 20.31 7.09
CA ILE A 113 9.33 19.38 8.11
C ILE A 113 7.80 19.34 8.04
N ALA A 114 7.13 20.50 7.92
CA ALA A 114 5.68 20.57 7.82
C ALA A 114 5.14 19.87 6.55
N LYS A 115 5.95 19.81 5.48
CA LYS A 115 5.66 19.04 4.26
C LYS A 115 6.01 17.56 4.36
N GLY A 116 6.62 17.12 5.47
CA GLY A 116 7.04 15.73 5.68
C GLY A 116 8.31 15.31 4.93
N TRP A 117 9.08 16.25 4.38
CA TRP A 117 10.28 15.92 3.59
C TRP A 117 11.44 15.44 4.44
N VAL A 118 11.51 15.94 5.67
CA VAL A 118 12.58 15.70 6.64
C VAL A 118 12.02 15.64 8.05
N THR A 119 12.73 14.92 8.90
CA THR A 119 12.49 14.86 10.35
C THR A 119 13.79 15.15 11.10
N GLY A 120 13.67 15.51 12.38
CA GLY A 120 14.81 15.56 13.29
C GLY A 120 15.07 14.22 13.98
N TYR A 121 16.06 14.20 14.85
CA TYR A 121 16.55 13.01 15.52
C TYR A 121 15.82 12.74 16.84
N PRO A 122 15.80 11.48 17.33
CA PRO A 122 15.07 11.11 18.56
C PRO A 122 15.55 11.82 19.82
N ASP A 123 16.79 12.31 19.83
CA ASP A 123 17.40 13.06 20.94
C ASP A 123 16.93 14.54 21.03
N GLY A 124 16.06 14.95 20.09
CA GLY A 124 15.52 16.30 19.99
C GLY A 124 16.43 17.28 19.25
N THR A 125 17.38 16.78 18.46
CA THR A 125 18.27 17.59 17.61
C THR A 125 17.94 17.47 16.12
N PHE A 126 18.55 18.30 15.28
CA PHE A 126 18.38 18.33 13.83
C PHE A 126 19.69 18.20 13.04
N HIS A 127 20.82 18.49 13.68
CA HIS A 127 22.17 18.54 13.12
C HIS A 127 22.29 19.44 11.86
N PRO A 128 21.92 20.74 11.94
CA PRO A 128 21.86 21.61 10.76
C PRO A 128 23.22 21.89 10.12
N THR A 129 24.30 21.85 10.89
CA THR A 129 25.68 22.13 10.43
C THR A 129 26.46 20.87 10.07
N ALA A 130 25.91 19.68 10.33
CA ALA A 130 26.54 18.43 9.90
C ALA A 130 26.49 18.31 8.38
N ASN A 131 27.56 17.78 7.78
CA ASN A 131 27.56 17.48 6.35
C ASN A 131 26.56 16.36 6.06
N ILE A 132 25.73 16.56 5.04
CA ILE A 132 24.74 15.56 4.62
C ILE A 132 25.40 14.53 3.69
N THR A 133 25.08 13.26 3.89
CA THR A 133 25.58 12.18 3.03
C THR A 133 24.82 12.11 1.70
N ARG A 134 25.40 11.42 0.71
CA ARG A 134 24.72 11.17 -0.57
C ARG A 134 23.43 10.37 -0.38
N GLU A 135 23.43 9.36 0.48
CA GLU A 135 22.24 8.55 0.77
C GLU A 135 21.13 9.34 1.50
N GLU A 136 21.49 10.23 2.43
CA GLU A 136 20.54 11.16 3.04
C GLU A 136 19.95 12.13 2.04
N SER A 137 20.77 12.65 1.12
CA SER A 137 20.29 13.54 0.08
C SER A 137 19.23 12.87 -0.81
N MET A 138 19.43 11.60 -1.18
CA MET A 138 18.47 10.82 -1.98
C MET A 138 17.18 10.55 -1.21
N ALA A 139 17.28 10.21 0.08
CA ALA A 139 16.10 10.01 0.93
C ALA A 139 15.21 11.26 1.02
N ILE A 140 15.83 12.43 1.18
CA ILE A 140 15.11 13.71 1.25
C ILE A 140 14.51 14.06 -0.12
N VAL A 141 15.24 13.84 -1.21
CA VAL A 141 14.74 14.10 -2.57
C VAL A 141 13.56 13.17 -2.88
N ALA A 142 13.67 11.87 -2.58
CA ALA A 142 12.58 10.93 -2.77
C ALA A 142 11.31 11.36 -1.99
N GLN A 143 11.47 11.73 -0.72
CA GLN A 143 10.34 12.24 0.09
C GLN A 143 9.74 13.52 -0.48
N ARG A 144 10.59 14.48 -0.87
CA ARG A 144 10.12 15.73 -1.48
C ARG A 144 9.32 15.48 -2.74
N MET A 145 9.83 14.61 -3.61
CA MET A 145 9.25 14.35 -4.93
C MET A 145 8.08 13.35 -4.88
N GLY A 146 7.85 12.73 -3.72
CA GLY A 146 6.85 11.67 -3.56
C GLY A 146 7.20 10.41 -4.35
N PHE A 147 8.50 10.11 -4.47
CA PHE A 147 8.97 8.92 -5.16
C PHE A 147 8.76 7.68 -4.31
N GLU A 148 8.17 6.65 -4.93
CA GLU A 148 8.00 5.32 -4.37
C GLU A 148 8.54 4.29 -5.39
N ILE A 149 9.11 3.19 -4.93
CA ILE A 149 9.51 2.07 -5.81
C ILE A 149 8.23 1.43 -6.36
N ARG A 150 8.05 1.44 -7.69
CA ARG A 150 6.82 0.94 -8.34
C ARG A 150 7.09 -0.33 -9.13
N GLY A 151 6.31 -1.39 -8.89
CA GLY A 151 6.20 -2.57 -9.77
C GLY A 151 7.47 -3.40 -9.98
N MET A 152 8.55 -3.11 -9.25
CA MET A 152 9.82 -3.83 -9.29
C MET A 152 10.33 -3.99 -7.86
N ALA A 153 11.08 -5.04 -7.59
CA ALA A 153 11.79 -5.14 -6.32
C ALA A 153 12.93 -4.11 -6.30
N THR A 154 13.17 -3.47 -5.15
CA THR A 154 14.26 -2.50 -4.95
C THR A 154 15.62 -3.01 -5.46
N HIS A 155 15.92 -4.31 -5.26
CA HIS A 155 17.14 -4.94 -5.74
C HIS A 155 17.21 -4.98 -7.28
N THR A 156 16.11 -5.26 -7.98
CA THR A 156 16.10 -5.35 -9.45
C THR A 156 16.53 -4.03 -10.12
N VAL A 157 16.26 -2.90 -9.46
CA VAL A 157 16.73 -1.58 -9.89
C VAL A 157 18.19 -1.37 -9.50
N LEU A 158 18.56 -1.63 -8.24
CA LEU A 158 19.88 -1.33 -7.69
C LEU A 158 21.00 -2.27 -8.15
N ASP A 159 20.71 -3.54 -8.45
CA ASP A 159 21.71 -4.55 -8.88
C ASP A 159 22.45 -4.13 -10.17
N LYS A 160 21.88 -3.19 -10.92
CA LYS A 160 22.44 -2.64 -12.15
C LYS A 160 23.10 -1.27 -11.97
N VAL A 161 23.19 -0.77 -10.73
CA VAL A 161 23.61 0.60 -10.42
C VAL A 161 24.90 0.56 -9.61
N ALA A 162 25.91 1.30 -10.08
CA ALA A 162 27.21 1.35 -9.43
C ALA A 162 27.13 1.91 -8.00
N GLY A 163 27.79 1.23 -7.05
CA GLY A 163 27.89 1.63 -5.64
C GLY A 163 26.69 1.24 -4.77
N SER A 164 25.78 0.43 -5.30
CA SER A 164 24.61 -0.06 -4.58
C SER A 164 24.98 -0.93 -3.37
N GLU A 165 26.13 -1.60 -3.44
CA GLU A 165 26.72 -2.43 -2.41
C GLU A 165 27.11 -1.65 -1.13
N ASP A 166 27.37 -0.35 -1.25
CA ASP A 166 27.80 0.51 -0.15
C ASP A 166 26.62 1.23 0.53
N LEU A 167 25.40 1.16 -0.05
CA LEU A 167 24.22 1.90 0.46
C LEU A 167 23.82 1.40 1.83
N SER A 168 23.62 2.33 2.77
CA SER A 168 22.90 1.99 3.99
C SER A 168 21.49 1.56 3.65
N GLN A 169 21.02 0.47 4.26
CA GLN A 169 19.73 -0.10 3.86
C GLN A 169 18.56 0.87 3.95
N TRP A 170 18.53 1.68 5.01
CA TRP A 170 17.44 2.62 5.23
C TRP A 170 17.25 3.56 4.02
N ALA A 171 18.30 3.78 3.23
CA ALA A 171 18.29 4.60 2.04
C ALA A 171 18.01 3.81 0.74
N CYS A 172 18.10 2.47 0.71
CA CYS A 172 17.98 1.68 -0.52
C CYS A 172 16.67 1.94 -1.27
N THR A 173 15.54 1.95 -0.58
CA THR A 173 14.23 2.19 -1.24
C THR A 173 14.18 3.58 -1.88
N ALA A 174 14.65 4.60 -1.17
CA ALA A 174 14.67 5.96 -1.69
C ALA A 174 15.67 6.13 -2.84
N ALA A 175 16.87 5.56 -2.71
CA ALA A 175 17.90 5.58 -3.74
C ALA A 175 17.42 4.89 -5.02
N ALA A 176 16.80 3.71 -4.89
CA ALA A 176 16.22 2.99 -6.01
C ALA A 176 15.09 3.78 -6.67
N ALA A 177 14.22 4.43 -5.89
CA ALA A 177 13.16 5.28 -6.43
C ALA A 177 13.75 6.49 -7.19
N CYS A 178 14.81 7.11 -6.66
CA CYS A 178 15.55 8.16 -7.37
C CYS A 178 16.18 7.66 -8.67
N VAL A 179 16.73 6.43 -8.71
CA VAL A 179 17.25 5.83 -9.95
C VAL A 179 16.10 5.58 -10.95
N GLN A 180 15.00 4.96 -10.49
CA GLN A 180 13.85 4.61 -11.33
C GLN A 180 13.24 5.85 -12.01
N GLU A 181 13.18 6.97 -11.28
CA GLU A 181 12.65 8.24 -11.77
C GLU A 181 13.72 9.10 -12.50
N GLY A 182 14.92 8.54 -12.74
CA GLY A 182 16.01 9.20 -13.47
C GLY A 182 16.62 10.40 -12.74
N MET A 183 16.41 10.52 -11.43
CA MET A 183 16.92 11.60 -10.60
C MET A 183 18.43 11.46 -10.34
N VAL A 184 18.93 10.22 -10.25
CA VAL A 184 20.36 9.89 -10.15
C VAL A 184 20.68 8.72 -11.08
N THR A 185 21.91 8.69 -11.60
CA THR A 185 22.39 7.62 -12.49
C THR A 185 23.30 6.61 -11.79
N ASP A 186 23.81 6.96 -10.61
CA ASP A 186 24.66 6.12 -9.76
C ASP A 186 24.39 6.41 -8.28
N VAL A 187 24.81 5.50 -7.41
CA VAL A 187 24.69 5.62 -5.96
C VAL A 187 26.04 5.47 -5.25
N THR A 188 27.15 5.72 -5.97
CA THR A 188 28.52 5.52 -5.48
C THR A 188 28.84 6.37 -4.26
N LYS A 189 29.67 5.83 -3.35
CA LYS A 189 30.07 6.49 -2.09
C LYS A 189 28.88 7.07 -1.30
N PRO A 190 27.83 6.28 -1.04
CA PRO A 190 26.56 6.76 -0.50
C PRO A 190 26.69 7.40 0.89
N THR A 191 27.63 6.91 1.72
CA THR A 191 27.91 7.44 3.07
C THR A 191 28.83 8.67 3.07
N ALA A 192 29.43 9.03 1.92
CA ALA A 192 30.25 10.23 1.82
C ALA A 192 29.40 11.50 1.78
N ALA A 193 29.94 12.59 2.31
CA ALA A 193 29.30 13.91 2.22
C ALA A 193 29.06 14.29 0.76
N ILE A 194 27.85 14.74 0.44
CA ILE A 194 27.53 15.22 -0.90
C ILE A 194 28.24 16.56 -1.15
N THR A 195 28.78 16.73 -2.36
CA THR A 195 29.40 17.98 -2.79
C THR A 195 28.36 18.98 -3.28
N ARG A 196 28.76 20.26 -3.37
CA ARG A 196 27.93 21.33 -3.92
C ARG A 196 27.56 21.10 -5.39
N ALA A 197 28.47 20.56 -6.19
CA ALA A 197 28.21 20.14 -7.57
C ALA A 197 27.20 18.99 -7.65
N GLN A 198 27.36 17.95 -6.83
CA GLN A 198 26.39 16.85 -6.78
C GLN A 198 25.02 17.31 -6.29
N THR A 199 24.97 18.27 -5.36
CA THR A 199 23.72 18.92 -4.96
C THR A 199 23.08 19.67 -6.12
N ALA A 200 23.88 20.42 -6.90
CA ALA A 200 23.41 21.13 -8.09
C ALA A 200 22.82 20.18 -9.15
N ALA A 201 23.38 18.96 -9.26
CA ALA A 201 22.96 17.95 -10.23
C ALA A 201 21.53 17.42 -10.02
N TYR A 202 20.93 17.59 -8.85
CA TYR A 202 19.50 17.25 -8.64
C TYR A 202 18.56 18.23 -9.34
N PHE A 203 18.97 19.48 -9.54
CA PHE A 203 18.05 20.55 -9.94
C PHE A 203 17.58 20.52 -11.40
N PRO A 204 18.30 20.01 -12.42
CA PRO A 204 17.72 19.80 -13.75
C PRO A 204 16.49 18.90 -13.66
N ALA A 205 16.66 17.72 -13.05
CA ALA A 205 15.57 16.78 -12.85
C ALA A 205 14.45 17.40 -12.00
N ILE A 206 14.75 18.05 -10.87
CA ILE A 206 13.71 18.71 -10.04
C ILE A 206 12.95 19.81 -10.80
N LEU A 207 13.63 20.62 -11.61
CA LEU A 207 13.03 21.75 -12.32
C LEU A 207 12.22 21.32 -13.52
N ASP A 208 12.64 20.24 -14.18
CA ASP A 208 12.04 19.74 -15.41
C ASP A 208 11.10 18.53 -15.11
N TYR A 209 11.07 18.04 -13.87
CA TYR A 209 10.19 16.96 -13.42
C TYR A 209 8.73 17.41 -13.48
N LYS A 210 8.01 16.79 -14.40
CA LYS A 210 6.56 16.79 -14.42
C LYS A 210 6.11 15.53 -13.71
N ALA A 211 5.45 15.69 -12.55
CA ALA A 211 4.82 14.55 -11.89
C ALA A 211 3.98 13.79 -12.94
N PRO A 212 4.05 12.44 -12.99
CA PRO A 212 3.21 11.66 -13.88
C PRO A 212 1.76 12.13 -13.70
N GLU A 213 1.05 12.36 -14.81
CA GLU A 213 -0.38 12.67 -14.71
C GLU A 213 -1.05 11.53 -13.94
N THR A 214 -1.76 11.89 -12.87
CA THR A 214 -2.56 10.94 -12.09
C THR A 214 -3.52 10.24 -13.03
N GLN A 215 -3.26 8.97 -13.31
CA GLN A 215 -4.10 8.19 -14.20
C GLN A 215 -5.41 7.87 -13.48
N SER A 216 -6.49 7.64 -14.22
CA SER A 216 -7.75 7.19 -13.63
C SER A 216 -8.18 5.86 -14.20
N MET A 217 -8.71 5.00 -13.35
CA MET A 217 -9.38 3.76 -13.73
C MET A 217 -10.81 3.71 -13.19
N ILE A 218 -11.65 2.88 -13.78
CA ILE A 218 -13.05 2.66 -13.40
C ILE A 218 -13.21 1.25 -12.84
N LEU A 219 -13.64 1.18 -11.58
CA LEU A 219 -14.05 -0.04 -10.90
C LEU A 219 -15.58 -0.11 -10.90
N ALA A 220 -16.17 -1.11 -11.55
CA ALA A 220 -17.59 -1.42 -11.39
C ALA A 220 -17.79 -2.52 -10.35
N THR A 221 -18.64 -2.27 -9.37
CA THR A 221 -18.87 -3.17 -8.23
C THR A 221 -20.33 -3.11 -7.78
N THR A 222 -20.66 -3.90 -6.76
CA THR A 222 -22.02 -3.96 -6.24
C THR A 222 -22.27 -2.94 -5.14
N THR A 223 -23.50 -2.42 -5.04
CA THR A 223 -23.92 -1.52 -3.95
C THR A 223 -23.63 -2.11 -2.57
N SER A 224 -23.90 -3.39 -2.35
CA SER A 224 -23.59 -4.06 -1.09
C SER A 224 -22.08 -4.14 -0.79
N THR A 225 -21.23 -4.23 -1.81
CA THR A 225 -19.77 -4.22 -1.64
C THR A 225 -19.29 -2.83 -1.23
N PHE A 226 -19.76 -1.78 -1.90
CA PHE A 226 -19.34 -0.41 -1.61
C PHE A 226 -19.85 0.06 -0.23
N ASP A 227 -21.13 -0.17 0.05
CA ASP A 227 -21.79 0.26 1.29
C ASP A 227 -21.27 -0.48 2.53
N SER A 228 -20.61 -1.63 2.34
CA SER A 228 -19.89 -2.30 3.43
C SER A 228 -18.76 -1.46 4.04
N GLY A 229 -18.29 -0.43 3.31
CA GLY A 229 -17.16 0.42 3.68
C GLY A 229 -15.79 -0.18 3.35
N LEU A 230 -15.72 -1.43 2.90
CA LEU A 230 -14.45 -2.11 2.57
C LEU A 230 -13.65 -1.36 1.49
N LEU A 231 -14.32 -0.94 0.41
CA LEU A 231 -13.64 -0.24 -0.68
C LEU A 231 -13.17 1.16 -0.28
N THR A 232 -13.92 1.85 0.59
CA THR A 232 -13.50 3.14 1.18
C THR A 232 -12.24 2.99 2.04
N PHE A 233 -12.04 1.82 2.65
CA PHE A 233 -10.84 1.49 3.41
C PHE A 233 -9.64 1.13 2.51
N LEU A 234 -9.87 0.32 1.47
CA LEU A 234 -8.79 -0.23 0.62
C LEU A 234 -8.30 0.74 -0.47
N ILE A 235 -9.22 1.44 -1.15
CA ILE A 235 -8.90 2.23 -2.35
C ILE A 235 -7.91 3.36 -2.07
N PRO A 236 -8.02 4.17 -0.99
CA PRO A 236 -7.05 5.24 -0.73
C PRO A 236 -5.61 4.75 -0.61
N ILE A 237 -5.40 3.53 -0.08
CA ILE A 237 -4.09 2.90 0.04
C ILE A 237 -3.55 2.56 -1.35
N PHE A 238 -4.39 1.94 -2.19
CA PHE A 238 -4.04 1.63 -3.58
C PHE A 238 -3.76 2.88 -4.42
N GLU A 239 -4.64 3.89 -4.35
CA GLU A 239 -4.52 5.16 -5.08
C GLU A 239 -3.21 5.86 -4.78
N LYS A 240 -2.84 5.92 -3.49
CA LYS A 240 -1.60 6.54 -3.05
C LYS A 240 -0.38 5.79 -3.60
N ALA A 241 -0.34 4.47 -3.43
CA ALA A 241 0.80 3.63 -3.85
C ALA A 241 0.99 3.57 -5.37
N ASN A 242 -0.07 3.79 -6.14
CA ASN A 242 -0.04 3.63 -7.60
C ASN A 242 -0.15 4.96 -8.37
N HIS A 243 -0.34 6.09 -7.69
CA HIS A 243 -0.65 7.39 -8.30
C HIS A 243 -1.84 7.32 -9.28
N VAL A 244 -2.89 6.61 -8.86
CA VAL A 244 -4.11 6.38 -9.63
C VAL A 244 -5.30 6.96 -8.89
N LYS A 245 -6.33 7.38 -9.63
CA LYS A 245 -7.66 7.64 -9.10
C LYS A 245 -8.62 6.54 -9.53
N VAL A 246 -9.26 5.88 -8.57
CA VAL A 246 -10.25 4.83 -8.81
C VAL A 246 -11.63 5.47 -8.78
N LYS A 247 -12.27 5.56 -9.94
CA LYS A 247 -13.67 5.97 -10.08
C LYS A 247 -14.55 4.74 -9.87
N ILE A 248 -15.49 4.82 -8.94
CA ILE A 248 -16.31 3.67 -8.56
C ILE A 248 -17.69 3.81 -9.18
N ILE A 249 -18.14 2.76 -9.88
CA ILE A 249 -19.53 2.59 -10.32
C ILE A 249 -20.14 1.51 -9.42
N SER A 250 -21.00 1.92 -8.49
CA SER A 250 -21.63 1.04 -7.51
C SER A 250 -23.11 0.81 -7.88
N VAL A 251 -23.44 -0.40 -8.33
CA VAL A 251 -24.76 -0.74 -8.90
C VAL A 251 -25.18 -2.18 -8.54
N GLY A 252 -26.29 -2.71 -9.05
CA GLY A 252 -26.61 -4.14 -8.88
C GLY A 252 -25.61 -5.05 -9.65
N THR A 253 -25.41 -6.30 -9.23
CA THR A 253 -24.43 -7.22 -9.85
C THR A 253 -24.59 -7.35 -11.37
N GLY A 254 -25.82 -7.54 -11.86
CA GLY A 254 -26.09 -7.64 -13.30
C GLY A 254 -25.77 -6.34 -14.06
N GLN A 255 -25.98 -5.17 -13.43
CA GLN A 255 -25.62 -3.88 -14.00
C GLN A 255 -24.10 -3.69 -14.02
N ALA A 256 -23.38 -4.05 -12.95
CA ALA A 256 -21.91 -3.98 -12.90
C ALA A 256 -21.27 -4.85 -14.00
N ILE A 257 -21.76 -6.08 -14.17
CA ILE A 257 -21.32 -6.96 -15.26
C ILE A 257 -21.68 -6.37 -16.63
N THR A 258 -22.86 -5.76 -16.77
CA THR A 258 -23.25 -5.07 -18.02
C THR A 258 -22.32 -3.90 -18.34
N THR A 259 -21.89 -3.12 -17.34
CA THR A 259 -20.90 -2.05 -17.50
C THR A 259 -19.58 -2.60 -18.05
N GLY A 260 -19.08 -3.72 -17.49
CA GLY A 260 -17.90 -4.40 -18.04
C GLY A 260 -18.13 -4.95 -19.46
N ARG A 261 -19.32 -5.48 -19.75
CA ARG A 261 -19.68 -5.97 -21.09
C ARG A 261 -19.70 -4.87 -22.14
N LYS A 262 -19.88 -3.61 -21.74
CA LYS A 262 -19.84 -2.45 -22.64
C LYS A 262 -18.43 -1.84 -22.79
N GLY A 263 -17.45 -2.28 -21.98
CA GLY A 263 -16.14 -1.66 -21.92
C GLY A 263 -16.14 -0.30 -21.19
N ASP A 264 -17.18 -0.04 -20.38
CA ASP A 264 -17.35 1.21 -19.61
C ASP A 264 -16.66 1.13 -18.23
N ALA A 265 -16.07 -0.01 -17.90
CA ALA A 265 -15.25 -0.22 -16.70
C ALA A 265 -13.92 -0.89 -17.08
N ASP A 266 -12.88 -0.65 -16.29
CA ASP A 266 -11.56 -1.28 -16.47
C ASP A 266 -11.47 -2.60 -15.70
N VAL A 267 -12.17 -2.69 -14.57
CA VAL A 267 -12.19 -3.87 -13.70
C VAL A 267 -13.54 -4.02 -13.01
N LEU A 268 -13.96 -5.26 -12.80
CA LEU A 268 -15.14 -5.64 -12.03
C LEU A 268 -14.74 -6.25 -10.69
N LEU A 269 -15.47 -5.94 -9.62
CA LEU A 269 -15.45 -6.69 -8.35
C LEU A 269 -16.90 -7.01 -7.95
N VAL A 270 -17.31 -8.26 -8.13
CA VAL A 270 -18.71 -8.71 -7.92
C VAL A 270 -18.75 -10.04 -7.19
N HIS A 271 -19.94 -10.55 -6.86
CA HIS A 271 -20.15 -11.79 -6.10
C HIS A 271 -21.26 -12.67 -6.69
N ALA A 272 -21.23 -12.91 -8.01
CA ALA A 272 -22.21 -13.74 -8.70
C ALA A 272 -21.53 -14.74 -9.64
N ARG A 273 -21.01 -15.83 -9.07
CA ARG A 273 -20.12 -16.77 -9.75
C ARG A 273 -20.62 -17.24 -11.13
N ALA A 274 -21.87 -17.62 -11.27
CA ALA A 274 -22.41 -18.07 -12.56
C ALA A 274 -22.36 -16.97 -13.65
N GLN A 275 -22.64 -15.71 -13.27
CA GLN A 275 -22.56 -14.58 -14.20
C GLN A 275 -21.11 -14.17 -14.49
N GLU A 276 -20.22 -14.30 -13.51
CA GLU A 276 -18.77 -14.12 -13.68
C GLU A 276 -18.20 -15.12 -14.68
N ASP A 277 -18.51 -16.42 -14.50
CA ASP A 277 -18.04 -17.48 -15.39
C ASP A 277 -18.55 -17.26 -16.83
N GLN A 278 -19.82 -16.84 -16.99
CA GLN A 278 -20.36 -16.48 -18.31
C GLN A 278 -19.65 -15.24 -18.89
N PHE A 279 -19.38 -14.21 -18.09
CA PHE A 279 -18.65 -13.02 -18.53
C PHE A 279 -17.24 -13.36 -19.05
N MET A 280 -16.56 -14.31 -18.38
CA MET A 280 -15.27 -14.84 -18.81
C MET A 280 -15.40 -15.69 -20.08
N ALA A 281 -16.37 -16.60 -20.15
CA ALA A 281 -16.61 -17.46 -21.31
C ALA A 281 -16.95 -16.67 -22.58
N ASP A 282 -17.68 -15.56 -22.43
CA ASP A 282 -18.02 -14.64 -23.51
C ASP A 282 -16.82 -13.73 -23.95
N GLY A 283 -15.65 -13.92 -23.35
CA GLY A 283 -14.40 -13.23 -23.67
C GLY A 283 -14.33 -11.77 -23.24
N PHE A 284 -15.23 -11.30 -22.38
CA PHE A 284 -15.23 -9.90 -21.91
C PHE A 284 -14.22 -9.64 -20.78
N GLY A 285 -13.85 -10.65 -20.01
CA GLY A 285 -12.82 -10.55 -18.97
C GLY A 285 -11.47 -11.09 -19.44
N LEU A 286 -10.38 -10.50 -18.95
CA LEU A 286 -9.01 -10.95 -19.21
C LEU A 286 -8.68 -12.21 -18.38
N PHE A 287 -8.95 -12.16 -17.08
CA PHE A 287 -8.90 -13.29 -16.15
C PHE A 287 -9.86 -13.03 -14.99
N ARG A 288 -10.16 -14.07 -14.21
CA ARG A 288 -10.90 -13.96 -12.94
C ARG A 288 -9.99 -14.42 -11.80
N LYS A 289 -9.90 -13.62 -10.72
CA LYS A 289 -9.30 -14.04 -9.45
C LYS A 289 -10.34 -14.07 -8.33
N ASP A 290 -10.31 -15.11 -7.50
CA ASP A 290 -10.97 -15.09 -6.19
C ASP A 290 -10.24 -14.10 -5.28
N VAL A 291 -10.99 -13.26 -4.58
CA VAL A 291 -10.41 -12.25 -3.68
C VAL A 291 -10.70 -12.62 -2.23
N MET A 292 -11.97 -12.72 -1.89
CA MET A 292 -12.44 -12.89 -0.52
C MET A 292 -13.85 -13.47 -0.57
N TYR A 293 -14.37 -13.88 0.57
CA TYR A 293 -15.80 -14.14 0.72
C TYR A 293 -16.32 -13.45 1.96
N ASN A 294 -17.62 -13.12 1.94
CA ASN A 294 -18.38 -13.03 3.18
C ASN A 294 -19.29 -14.27 3.26
N ASP A 295 -20.02 -14.40 4.36
CA ASP A 295 -20.90 -15.54 4.57
C ASP A 295 -22.33 -15.12 4.88
N PHE A 296 -23.23 -16.02 4.49
CA PHE A 296 -24.57 -16.06 5.03
C PHE A 296 -24.61 -16.96 6.26
N ILE A 297 -25.57 -16.70 7.13
CA ILE A 297 -25.80 -17.48 8.34
C ILE A 297 -27.29 -17.78 8.45
N ILE A 298 -27.61 -18.94 9.03
CA ILE A 298 -28.98 -19.28 9.42
C ILE A 298 -29.12 -18.92 10.89
N VAL A 299 -30.03 -18.00 11.16
CA VAL A 299 -30.40 -17.59 12.52
C VAL A 299 -31.82 -18.05 12.81
N GLY A 300 -32.14 -18.25 14.09
CA GLY A 300 -33.45 -18.71 14.50
C GLY A 300 -33.60 -18.76 16.01
N PRO A 301 -34.70 -19.32 16.53
CA PRO A 301 -34.99 -19.35 17.97
C PRO A 301 -33.91 -20.04 18.78
N ALA A 302 -33.70 -19.58 20.01
CA ALA A 302 -32.76 -20.22 20.94
C ALA A 302 -33.14 -21.66 21.31
N SER A 303 -34.44 -21.99 21.25
CA SER A 303 -34.95 -23.35 21.46
C SER A 303 -34.67 -24.32 20.31
N ASP A 304 -34.30 -23.80 19.13
CA ASP A 304 -34.01 -24.55 17.91
C ASP A 304 -34.94 -25.76 17.65
N PRO A 305 -36.27 -25.54 17.44
CA PRO A 305 -37.22 -26.63 17.21
C PRO A 305 -36.87 -27.54 16.02
N ALA A 306 -36.18 -27.02 15.00
CA ALA A 306 -35.72 -27.78 13.83
C ALA A 306 -34.44 -28.59 14.08
N LYS A 307 -33.76 -28.41 15.22
CA LYS A 307 -32.51 -29.10 15.60
C LYS A 307 -31.43 -29.01 14.52
N ILE A 308 -31.17 -27.79 14.07
CA ILE A 308 -30.16 -27.48 13.04
C ILE A 308 -28.88 -26.85 13.62
N LYS A 309 -28.87 -26.48 14.90
CA LYS A 309 -27.72 -25.85 15.55
C LYS A 309 -26.45 -26.69 15.40
N GLY A 310 -25.39 -26.09 14.87
CA GLY A 310 -24.08 -26.72 14.70
C GLY A 310 -23.94 -27.60 13.45
N MET A 311 -24.95 -27.68 12.59
CA MET A 311 -24.81 -28.37 11.30
C MET A 311 -23.80 -27.63 10.41
N THR A 312 -23.08 -28.39 9.58
CA THR A 312 -22.06 -27.87 8.65
C THR A 312 -22.53 -27.88 7.18
N ASP A 313 -23.68 -28.47 6.90
CA ASP A 313 -24.32 -28.51 5.59
C ASP A 313 -25.64 -27.71 5.62
N ALA A 314 -25.67 -26.59 4.90
CA ALA A 314 -26.84 -25.72 4.81
C ALA A 314 -28.02 -26.36 4.07
N THR A 315 -27.76 -27.19 3.06
CA THR A 315 -28.80 -27.91 2.32
C THR A 315 -29.51 -28.88 3.25
N ALA A 316 -28.75 -29.66 4.03
CA ALA A 316 -29.30 -30.56 5.03
C ALA A 316 -30.07 -29.82 6.14
N ALA A 317 -29.60 -28.64 6.54
CA ALA A 317 -30.30 -27.79 7.51
C ALA A 317 -31.65 -27.30 6.95
N PHE A 318 -31.69 -26.87 5.69
CA PHE A 318 -32.94 -26.47 5.01
C PHE A 318 -33.92 -27.64 4.89
N THR A 319 -33.45 -28.85 4.56
CA THR A 319 -34.28 -30.06 4.57
C THR A 319 -34.92 -30.31 5.92
N LYS A 320 -34.16 -30.16 7.03
CA LYS A 320 -34.70 -30.28 8.39
C LYS A 320 -35.71 -29.18 8.74
N LEU A 321 -35.45 -27.94 8.33
CA LEU A 321 -36.37 -26.81 8.54
C LEU A 321 -37.73 -27.04 7.88
N ALA A 322 -37.72 -27.51 6.64
CA ALA A 322 -38.95 -27.85 5.93
C ALA A 322 -39.68 -29.04 6.58
N ALA A 323 -38.93 -30.07 7.00
CA ALA A 323 -39.51 -31.25 7.64
C ALA A 323 -40.09 -30.97 9.04
N SER A 324 -39.52 -30.03 9.79
CA SER A 324 -40.02 -29.64 11.11
C SER A 324 -41.27 -28.76 11.03
N GLY A 325 -41.56 -28.17 9.86
CA GLY A 325 -42.63 -27.18 9.68
C GLY A 325 -42.39 -25.89 10.47
N SER A 326 -41.15 -25.62 10.87
CA SER A 326 -40.79 -24.39 11.58
C SER A 326 -40.86 -23.19 10.65
N THR A 327 -41.39 -22.07 11.14
CA THR A 327 -41.54 -20.86 10.34
C THR A 327 -40.18 -20.37 9.83
N PHE A 328 -40.07 -20.19 8.52
CA PHE A 328 -38.94 -19.56 7.84
C PHE A 328 -39.42 -18.27 7.18
N ILE A 329 -38.74 -17.16 7.44
CA ILE A 329 -39.07 -15.86 6.86
C ILE A 329 -38.06 -15.55 5.75
N SER A 330 -38.56 -15.41 4.54
CA SER A 330 -37.79 -14.96 3.39
C SER A 330 -37.86 -13.46 3.22
N ARG A 331 -36.77 -12.88 2.72
CA ARG A 331 -36.75 -11.51 2.17
C ARG A 331 -37.81 -11.30 1.10
N GLY A 332 -38.00 -12.26 0.18
CA GLY A 332 -39.02 -12.18 -0.87
C GLY A 332 -38.88 -11.00 -1.84
N ASP A 333 -37.69 -10.40 -1.95
CA ASP A 333 -37.45 -9.11 -2.60
C ASP A 333 -36.53 -9.20 -3.84
N LYS A 334 -36.20 -10.41 -4.31
CA LYS A 334 -35.24 -10.66 -5.41
C LYS A 334 -33.82 -10.15 -5.16
N SER A 335 -33.46 -9.89 -3.91
CA SER A 335 -32.10 -9.54 -3.53
C SER A 335 -31.11 -10.70 -3.65
N GLY A 336 -29.82 -10.41 -3.46
CA GLY A 336 -28.79 -11.45 -3.35
C GLY A 336 -29.07 -12.47 -2.24
N THR A 337 -29.54 -12.01 -1.06
CA THR A 337 -29.92 -12.93 0.04
C THR A 337 -31.11 -13.79 -0.35
N ASN A 338 -32.13 -13.24 -1.00
CA ASN A 338 -33.28 -14.00 -1.49
C ASN A 338 -32.88 -15.02 -2.56
N THR A 339 -32.02 -14.62 -3.50
CA THR A 339 -31.48 -15.52 -4.54
C THR A 339 -30.73 -16.68 -3.90
N LYS A 340 -29.84 -16.39 -2.95
CA LYS A 340 -29.07 -17.39 -2.23
C LYS A 340 -29.95 -18.39 -1.47
N GLU A 341 -30.95 -17.87 -0.77
CA GLU A 341 -31.92 -18.69 -0.04
C GLU A 341 -32.66 -19.66 -0.99
N LEU A 342 -33.17 -19.15 -2.11
CA LEU A 342 -33.88 -19.95 -3.11
C LEU A 342 -32.97 -20.99 -3.76
N ASP A 343 -31.69 -20.68 -3.98
CA ASP A 343 -30.70 -21.65 -4.47
C ASP A 343 -30.49 -22.80 -3.48
N ILE A 344 -30.47 -22.54 -2.16
CA ILE A 344 -30.34 -23.59 -1.15
C ILE A 344 -31.62 -24.44 -1.08
N TRP A 345 -32.81 -23.82 -1.15
CA TRP A 345 -34.07 -24.57 -1.24
C TRP A 345 -34.11 -25.48 -2.47
N LYS A 346 -33.69 -24.96 -3.63
CA LYS A 346 -33.59 -25.72 -4.88
C LYS A 346 -32.59 -26.88 -4.75
N ALA A 347 -31.42 -26.64 -4.15
CA ALA A 347 -30.43 -27.69 -3.89
C ALA A 347 -30.97 -28.77 -2.94
N ALA A 348 -31.85 -28.41 -2.01
CA ALA A 348 -32.56 -29.35 -1.13
C ALA A 348 -33.72 -30.08 -1.84
N GLY A 349 -34.05 -29.74 -3.10
CA GLY A 349 -35.19 -30.30 -3.83
C GLY A 349 -36.55 -29.80 -3.34
N ILE A 350 -36.59 -28.65 -2.66
CA ILE A 350 -37.79 -28.13 -2.00
C ILE A 350 -38.24 -26.85 -2.70
N THR A 351 -39.54 -26.77 -3.02
CA THR A 351 -40.19 -25.53 -3.44
C THR A 351 -40.96 -24.95 -2.24
N PRO A 352 -40.47 -23.86 -1.63
CA PRO A 352 -41.04 -23.32 -0.39
C PRO A 352 -42.30 -22.46 -0.63
N ASP A 353 -42.49 -21.94 -1.85
CA ASP A 353 -43.66 -21.14 -2.21
C ASP A 353 -44.97 -21.89 -1.94
N GLY A 354 -45.90 -21.20 -1.28
CA GLY A 354 -47.21 -21.76 -0.90
C GLY A 354 -47.18 -22.72 0.30
N LYS A 355 -46.03 -22.97 0.94
CA LYS A 355 -45.95 -23.75 2.18
C LYS A 355 -46.35 -22.88 3.37
N SER A 356 -47.12 -23.44 4.30
CA SER A 356 -47.62 -22.70 5.49
C SER A 356 -46.51 -22.23 6.44
N TRP A 357 -45.35 -22.90 6.43
CA TRP A 357 -44.18 -22.54 7.22
C TRP A 357 -43.27 -21.53 6.52
N TYR A 358 -43.52 -21.18 5.26
CA TYR A 358 -42.69 -20.24 4.50
C TYR A 358 -43.38 -18.88 4.35
N LEU A 359 -42.76 -17.83 4.90
CA LEU A 359 -43.29 -16.47 4.88
C LEU A 359 -42.40 -15.57 4.02
N SER A 360 -42.85 -15.20 2.83
CA SER A 360 -42.18 -14.19 1.99
C SER A 360 -42.59 -12.78 2.43
N ALA A 361 -41.65 -12.03 3.00
CA ALA A 361 -41.94 -10.71 3.58
C ALA A 361 -41.98 -9.56 2.58
N GLY A 362 -41.19 -9.63 1.50
CA GLY A 362 -41.01 -8.51 0.55
C GLY A 362 -40.33 -7.29 1.18
N GLN A 363 -39.48 -7.49 2.18
CA GLN A 363 -38.86 -6.44 3.00
C GLN A 363 -37.33 -6.55 3.01
N GLY A 364 -36.67 -5.49 3.48
CA GLY A 364 -35.23 -5.47 3.73
C GLY A 364 -34.78 -6.45 4.80
N MET A 365 -33.47 -6.71 4.85
CA MET A 365 -32.90 -7.71 5.77
C MET A 365 -33.08 -7.33 7.25
N GLY A 366 -33.02 -6.04 7.57
CA GLY A 366 -33.22 -5.56 8.93
C GLY A 366 -34.61 -5.85 9.47
N GLU A 367 -35.63 -5.57 8.66
CA GLU A 367 -37.03 -5.84 8.95
C GLU A 367 -37.27 -7.35 9.07
N VAL A 368 -36.71 -8.15 8.15
CA VAL A 368 -36.82 -9.62 8.20
C VAL A 368 -36.19 -10.20 9.47
N LEU A 369 -35.03 -9.68 9.90
CA LEU A 369 -34.41 -10.10 11.16
C LEU A 369 -35.29 -9.79 12.38
N MET A 370 -35.85 -8.58 12.44
CA MET A 370 -36.76 -8.22 13.54
C MET A 370 -38.04 -9.05 13.51
N MET A 371 -38.60 -9.33 12.34
CA MET A 371 -39.76 -10.22 12.20
C MET A 371 -39.43 -11.64 12.63
N ALA A 372 -38.25 -12.15 12.27
CA ALA A 372 -37.80 -13.48 12.67
C ALA A 372 -37.62 -13.56 14.19
N ASP A 373 -37.10 -12.51 14.82
CA ASP A 373 -36.95 -12.42 16.28
C ASP A 373 -38.31 -12.39 16.98
N GLN A 374 -39.21 -11.50 16.54
CA GLN A 374 -40.56 -11.38 17.12
C GLN A 374 -41.39 -12.65 16.98
N LYS A 375 -41.30 -13.32 15.82
CA LYS A 375 -42.05 -14.55 15.54
C LYS A 375 -41.36 -15.81 16.05
N GLN A 376 -40.15 -15.69 16.59
CA GLN A 376 -39.29 -16.84 16.88
C GLN A 376 -39.26 -17.78 15.68
N ALA A 377 -38.83 -17.25 14.53
CA ALA A 377 -38.73 -17.92 13.25
C ALA A 377 -37.29 -17.96 12.75
N TYR A 378 -37.04 -18.80 11.75
CA TYR A 378 -35.74 -18.92 11.09
C TYR A 378 -35.63 -17.95 9.92
N THR A 379 -34.43 -17.49 9.61
CA THR A 379 -34.14 -16.73 8.38
C THR A 379 -32.69 -16.92 7.95
N LEU A 380 -32.43 -16.76 6.66
CA LEU A 380 -31.08 -16.56 6.13
C LEU A 380 -30.75 -15.06 6.19
N THR A 381 -29.53 -14.72 6.62
CA THR A 381 -29.06 -13.32 6.67
C THR A 381 -27.58 -13.25 6.34
N ASP A 382 -27.12 -12.12 5.82
CA ASP A 382 -25.68 -11.81 5.82
C ASP A 382 -25.20 -11.49 7.24
N ARG A 383 -23.95 -11.85 7.54
CA ARG A 383 -23.36 -11.68 8.88
C ARG A 383 -23.26 -10.21 9.31
N ALA A 384 -22.95 -9.30 8.39
CA ALA A 384 -22.78 -7.87 8.72
C ALA A 384 -24.10 -7.24 9.21
N THR A 385 -25.21 -7.52 8.53
CA THR A 385 -26.53 -7.04 8.93
C THR A 385 -26.96 -7.66 10.26
N TYR A 386 -26.73 -8.95 10.46
CA TYR A 386 -26.99 -9.62 11.73
C TYR A 386 -26.25 -8.95 12.90
N LEU A 387 -24.93 -8.75 12.77
CA LEU A 387 -24.12 -8.13 13.82
C LEU A 387 -24.58 -6.71 14.16
N THR A 388 -24.94 -5.93 13.13
CA THR A 388 -25.42 -4.57 13.32
C THR A 388 -26.70 -4.55 14.17
N TYR A 389 -27.63 -5.46 13.89
CA TYR A 389 -28.89 -5.56 14.62
C TYR A 389 -28.73 -6.17 16.01
N GLN A 390 -27.87 -7.18 16.15
CA GLN A 390 -27.56 -7.80 17.44
C GLN A 390 -26.86 -6.81 18.38
N LYS A 391 -25.79 -6.14 17.92
CA LYS A 391 -25.06 -5.12 18.70
C LYS A 391 -25.95 -3.93 19.06
N GLY A 392 -26.88 -3.56 18.18
CA GLY A 392 -27.89 -2.54 18.44
C GLY A 392 -29.00 -2.96 19.41
N GLY A 393 -28.98 -4.19 19.92
CA GLY A 393 -30.01 -4.73 20.82
C GLY A 393 -31.39 -4.91 20.17
N LYS A 394 -31.45 -4.93 18.83
CA LYS A 394 -32.71 -5.00 18.08
C LYS A 394 -33.24 -6.43 17.90
N ILE A 395 -32.38 -7.42 18.05
CA ILE A 395 -32.69 -8.85 17.93
C ILE A 395 -31.94 -9.66 18.99
N ASN A 396 -32.49 -10.81 19.35
CA ASN A 396 -31.88 -11.80 20.23
C ASN A 396 -31.94 -13.21 19.61
N LEU A 397 -31.65 -13.31 18.31
CA LEU A 397 -31.56 -14.57 17.58
C LEU A 397 -30.12 -15.13 17.63
N PRO A 398 -29.88 -16.36 18.11
CA PRO A 398 -28.59 -17.00 17.94
C PRO A 398 -28.34 -17.44 16.48
N ILE A 399 -27.05 -17.49 16.12
CA ILE A 399 -26.58 -18.19 14.92
C ILE A 399 -26.72 -19.69 15.15
N LEU A 400 -27.41 -20.38 14.25
CA LEU A 400 -27.63 -21.82 14.32
C LEU A 400 -26.74 -22.57 13.34
N VAL A 401 -26.59 -22.06 12.11
CA VAL A 401 -25.73 -22.64 11.07
C VAL A 401 -24.84 -21.55 10.48
N GLN A 402 -23.54 -21.84 10.37
CA GLN A 402 -22.52 -20.97 9.78
C GLN A 402 -21.37 -21.81 9.24
N GLY A 403 -20.53 -21.23 8.38
CA GLY A 403 -19.32 -21.90 7.87
C GLY A 403 -19.57 -23.03 6.87
N SER A 404 -20.82 -23.26 6.45
CA SER A 404 -21.13 -24.21 5.37
C SER A 404 -20.65 -23.66 4.03
N GLN A 405 -20.06 -24.50 3.18
CA GLN A 405 -19.64 -24.11 1.83
C GLN A 405 -20.79 -23.50 1.02
N GLY A 406 -22.00 -24.03 1.20
CA GLY A 406 -23.21 -23.52 0.57
C GLY A 406 -23.63 -22.13 1.05
N LEU A 407 -23.07 -21.59 2.14
CA LEU A 407 -23.36 -20.26 2.67
C LEU A 407 -22.31 -19.21 2.32
N LEU A 408 -21.20 -19.61 1.70
CA LEU A 408 -20.18 -18.66 1.27
C LEU A 408 -20.70 -17.82 0.11
N ASN A 409 -20.25 -16.57 0.09
CA ASN A 409 -20.53 -15.60 -0.96
C ASN A 409 -19.20 -15.04 -1.47
N PRO A 410 -18.56 -15.75 -2.43
CA PRO A 410 -17.24 -15.41 -2.93
C PRO A 410 -17.28 -14.21 -3.85
N TYR A 411 -16.26 -13.37 -3.75
CA TYR A 411 -16.05 -12.19 -4.59
C TYR A 411 -15.02 -12.49 -5.66
N GLY A 412 -15.43 -12.30 -6.92
CA GLY A 412 -14.56 -12.38 -8.08
C GLY A 412 -14.13 -11.00 -8.57
N LEU A 413 -12.84 -10.86 -8.85
CA LEU A 413 -12.27 -9.68 -9.51
C LEU A 413 -11.87 -10.02 -10.93
N MET A 414 -12.32 -9.21 -11.89
CA MET A 414 -12.14 -9.47 -13.32
C MET A 414 -11.75 -8.18 -14.05
N PRO A 415 -10.47 -8.02 -14.46
CA PRO A 415 -10.08 -6.98 -15.41
C PRO A 415 -10.79 -7.19 -16.75
N VAL A 416 -11.24 -6.10 -17.37
CA VAL A 416 -11.91 -6.15 -18.68
C VAL A 416 -10.88 -6.39 -19.79
N ASN A 417 -11.24 -7.22 -20.76
CA ASN A 417 -10.32 -7.70 -21.80
C ASN A 417 -9.96 -6.57 -22.81
N PRO A 418 -8.69 -6.13 -22.87
CA PRO A 418 -8.27 -5.07 -23.79
C PRO A 418 -8.34 -5.48 -25.26
N ALA A 419 -8.33 -6.78 -25.58
CA ALA A 419 -8.47 -7.26 -26.96
C ALA A 419 -9.86 -6.94 -27.53
N LYS A 420 -10.88 -6.82 -26.66
CA LYS A 420 -12.24 -6.43 -27.04
C LYS A 420 -12.44 -4.91 -26.93
N TYR A 421 -11.77 -4.29 -25.96
CA TYR A 421 -11.90 -2.88 -25.64
C TYR A 421 -10.53 -2.20 -25.48
N PRO A 422 -9.91 -1.71 -26.56
CA PRO A 422 -8.56 -1.14 -26.50
C PRO A 422 -8.41 0.08 -25.58
N GLN A 423 -9.51 0.75 -25.23
CA GLN A 423 -9.50 1.94 -24.37
C GLN A 423 -9.32 1.64 -22.87
N VAL A 424 -9.58 0.40 -22.43
CA VAL A 424 -9.55 0.04 -21.01
C VAL A 424 -8.13 0.13 -20.47
N LYS A 425 -8.00 0.57 -19.22
CA LYS A 425 -6.73 0.75 -18.50
C LYS A 425 -6.25 -0.58 -17.91
N VAL A 426 -5.98 -1.55 -18.79
CA VAL A 426 -5.63 -2.93 -18.38
C VAL A 426 -4.46 -2.99 -17.40
N ASP A 427 -3.41 -2.19 -17.60
CA ASP A 427 -2.26 -2.16 -16.70
C ASP A 427 -2.66 -1.75 -15.27
N LEU A 428 -3.58 -0.78 -15.14
CA LEU A 428 -4.09 -0.33 -13.84
C LEU A 428 -5.03 -1.37 -13.24
N ALA A 429 -5.87 -2.00 -14.06
CA ALA A 429 -6.78 -3.06 -13.64
C ALA A 429 -6.02 -4.29 -13.11
N VAL A 430 -4.91 -4.67 -13.76
CA VAL A 430 -4.03 -5.77 -13.31
C VAL A 430 -3.33 -5.39 -12.01
N ARG A 431 -2.77 -4.18 -11.89
CA ARG A 431 -2.18 -3.72 -10.60
C ARG A 431 -3.20 -3.72 -9.46
N PHE A 432 -4.44 -3.32 -9.74
CA PHE A 432 -5.53 -3.39 -8.75
C PHE A 432 -5.87 -4.83 -8.39
N ALA A 433 -5.92 -5.74 -9.38
CA ALA A 433 -6.10 -7.17 -9.12
C ALA A 433 -5.01 -7.72 -8.21
N ASP A 434 -3.75 -7.42 -8.49
CA ASP A 434 -2.59 -7.87 -7.71
C ASP A 434 -2.54 -7.26 -6.32
N PHE A 435 -2.97 -6.00 -6.15
CA PHE A 435 -3.16 -5.42 -4.83
C PHE A 435 -4.24 -6.18 -4.03
N MET A 436 -5.39 -6.44 -4.66
CA MET A 436 -6.54 -7.07 -3.98
C MET A 436 -6.30 -8.54 -3.65
N THR A 437 -5.57 -9.30 -4.48
CA THR A 437 -5.25 -10.73 -4.22
C THR A 437 -3.89 -10.94 -3.59
N GLY A 438 -3.00 -9.95 -3.66
CA GLY A 438 -1.75 -9.94 -2.96
C GLY A 438 -1.95 -9.86 -1.45
N LEU A 439 -0.99 -10.38 -0.72
CA LEU A 439 -1.06 -10.46 0.73
C LEU A 439 -1.25 -9.11 1.45
N PRO A 440 -0.62 -7.99 1.03
CA PRO A 440 -0.93 -6.69 1.63
C PRO A 440 -2.42 -6.33 1.58
N GLY A 441 -3.09 -6.53 0.44
CA GLY A 441 -4.53 -6.30 0.32
C GLY A 441 -5.35 -7.32 1.10
N GLN A 442 -4.91 -8.58 1.15
CA GLN A 442 -5.60 -9.65 1.85
C GLN A 442 -5.52 -9.51 3.39
N GLU A 443 -4.42 -9.03 3.96
CA GLU A 443 -4.37 -8.69 5.40
C GLU A 443 -5.24 -7.48 5.72
N LEU A 444 -5.29 -6.48 4.84
CA LEU A 444 -6.21 -5.36 4.99
C LEU A 444 -7.66 -5.85 4.99
N ILE A 445 -8.04 -6.73 4.05
CA ILE A 445 -9.36 -7.39 4.00
C ILE A 445 -9.63 -8.15 5.31
N LYS A 446 -8.68 -8.98 5.77
CA LYS A 446 -8.78 -9.76 7.03
C LYS A 446 -9.03 -8.86 8.24
N SER A 447 -8.35 -7.72 8.31
CA SER A 447 -8.46 -6.77 9.43
C SER A 447 -9.76 -5.97 9.44
N PHE A 448 -10.47 -5.92 8.30
CA PHE A 448 -11.63 -5.06 8.14
C PHE A 448 -12.80 -5.50 9.03
N GLY A 449 -13.38 -4.53 9.74
CA GLY A 449 -14.53 -4.72 10.63
C GLY A 449 -14.18 -5.17 12.06
N PHE A 450 -12.95 -5.60 12.33
CA PHE A 450 -12.58 -6.11 13.65
C PHE A 450 -12.71 -5.05 14.77
N GLU A 451 -12.21 -3.83 14.56
CA GLU A 451 -12.30 -2.75 15.55
C GLU A 451 -13.76 -2.35 15.85
N GLN A 452 -14.63 -2.39 14.83
CA GLN A 452 -16.01 -1.93 14.96
C GLN A 452 -16.94 -3.02 15.48
N TYR A 453 -16.74 -4.28 15.07
CA TYR A 453 -17.68 -5.37 15.29
C TYR A 453 -17.12 -6.52 16.16
N GLY A 454 -15.84 -6.48 16.53
CA GLY A 454 -15.18 -7.52 17.32
C GLY A 454 -14.88 -8.80 16.53
N GLN A 455 -15.20 -8.84 15.24
CA GLN A 455 -14.91 -9.94 14.32
C GLN A 455 -14.73 -9.41 12.89
N THR A 456 -14.06 -10.20 12.05
CA THR A 456 -13.87 -9.86 10.62
C THR A 456 -15.19 -10.00 9.85
N LEU A 457 -15.38 -9.15 8.84
CA LEU A 457 -16.55 -9.18 7.95
C LEU A 457 -16.28 -9.83 6.59
N PHE A 458 -15.01 -9.87 6.18
CA PHE A 458 -14.57 -10.47 4.93
C PHE A 458 -13.39 -11.38 5.18
N PHE A 459 -13.48 -12.59 4.67
CA PHE A 459 -12.47 -13.62 4.82
C PHE A 459 -11.64 -13.67 3.53
N PRO A 460 -10.32 -13.46 3.60
CA PRO A 460 -9.48 -13.52 2.41
C PRO A 460 -9.48 -14.94 1.84
N ASP A 461 -9.44 -15.06 0.51
CA ASP A 461 -9.60 -16.36 -0.15
C ASP A 461 -8.82 -16.50 -1.47
N SER A 462 -7.97 -15.53 -1.79
CA SER A 462 -7.20 -15.55 -3.04
C SER A 462 -6.17 -16.68 -3.08
N THR A 463 -5.88 -17.17 -4.30
CA THR A 463 -4.89 -18.22 -4.53
C THR A 463 -3.50 -17.77 -4.09
N GLU A 464 -3.11 -16.54 -4.43
CA GLU A 464 -1.82 -15.96 -4.10
C GLU A 464 -1.63 -15.87 -2.59
N TRP A 465 -2.66 -15.42 -1.86
CA TRP A 465 -2.61 -15.41 -0.39
C TRP A 465 -2.60 -16.81 0.22
N LYS A 466 -3.38 -17.76 -0.28
CA LYS A 466 -3.34 -19.16 0.18
C LYS A 466 -1.98 -19.79 -0.05
N ALA A 467 -1.31 -19.49 -1.17
CA ALA A 467 0.04 -19.97 -1.46
C ALA A 467 1.07 -19.47 -0.42
N THR A 468 0.83 -18.32 0.22
CA THR A 468 1.67 -17.83 1.32
C THR A 468 1.53 -18.69 2.59
N ARG A 469 0.56 -19.63 2.62
CA ARG A 469 0.30 -20.55 3.72
C ARG A 469 0.92 -21.95 3.53
N SER A 470 1.85 -22.07 2.60
CA SER A 470 2.65 -23.26 2.40
C SER A 470 4.03 -22.87 1.92
N LEU A 471 5.02 -23.70 2.21
CA LEU A 471 6.39 -23.53 1.77
C LEU A 471 6.83 -24.76 1.00
N ASP A 472 7.01 -24.60 -0.31
CA ASP A 472 7.59 -25.63 -1.15
C ASP A 472 9.11 -25.52 -1.15
N ILE A 473 9.80 -26.63 -0.86
CA ILE A 473 11.26 -26.72 -0.91
C ILE A 473 11.65 -27.75 -1.96
N VAL A 474 12.30 -27.29 -3.02
CA VAL A 474 12.81 -28.13 -4.12
C VAL A 474 14.29 -28.37 -3.90
N LEU A 475 14.68 -29.63 -3.75
CA LEU A 475 16.07 -30.04 -3.55
C LEU A 475 16.84 -30.16 -4.88
N PRO A 476 18.19 -30.18 -4.85
CA PRO A 476 18.98 -30.36 -6.06
C PRO A 476 18.73 -31.70 -6.79
N SER A 477 18.15 -32.68 -6.09
CA SER A 477 17.72 -33.96 -6.66
C SER A 477 16.41 -33.87 -7.46
N GLY A 478 15.74 -32.71 -7.47
CA GLY A 478 14.41 -32.51 -8.03
C GLY A 478 13.27 -32.94 -7.09
N LYS A 479 13.58 -33.47 -5.90
CA LYS A 479 12.56 -33.81 -4.89
C LYS A 479 11.98 -32.54 -4.28
N ALA A 480 10.66 -32.38 -4.33
CA ALA A 480 9.93 -31.30 -3.66
C ALA A 480 9.34 -31.78 -2.32
N VAL A 481 9.40 -30.91 -1.31
CA VAL A 481 8.77 -31.10 0.00
C VAL A 481 7.96 -29.87 0.35
N THR A 482 6.65 -30.03 0.59
CA THR A 482 5.75 -28.95 0.99
C THR A 482 5.57 -28.94 2.51
N TYR A 483 5.75 -27.79 3.14
CA TYR A 483 5.49 -27.55 4.56
C TYR A 483 4.27 -26.66 4.74
N HIS A 484 3.31 -27.09 5.57
CA HIS A 484 2.21 -26.26 6.07
C HIS A 484 2.51 -25.71 7.48
N LEU A 485 1.64 -24.84 8.01
CA LEU A 485 1.99 -23.98 9.16
C LEU A 485 2.11 -24.84 10.40
N ASN A 486 1.27 -25.87 10.44
CA ASN A 486 1.26 -26.89 11.47
C ASN A 486 2.52 -27.78 11.44
N ASP A 487 3.17 -27.93 10.29
CA ASP A 487 4.45 -28.66 10.17
C ASP A 487 5.60 -27.80 10.73
N VAL A 488 5.54 -26.49 10.47
CA VAL A 488 6.54 -25.52 10.94
C VAL A 488 6.47 -25.30 12.46
N ARG A 489 5.28 -25.41 13.07
CA ARG A 489 5.10 -25.30 14.54
C ARG A 489 5.89 -26.34 15.35
N ARG A 490 6.39 -27.40 14.72
CA ARG A 490 7.20 -28.44 15.37
C ARG A 490 8.65 -28.01 15.61
N PHE A 491 9.11 -26.95 14.95
CA PHE A 491 10.46 -26.46 15.09
C PHE A 491 10.59 -25.43 16.23
N PRO A 492 11.79 -25.28 16.81
CA PRO A 492 12.02 -24.29 17.87
C PRO A 492 11.78 -22.86 17.36
N VAL A 493 10.89 -22.14 18.04
CA VAL A 493 10.65 -20.72 17.74
C VAL A 493 11.84 -19.89 18.21
N THR A 494 12.43 -19.16 17.27
CA THR A 494 13.43 -18.13 17.48
C THR A 494 12.77 -16.75 17.44
N THR A 495 13.05 -15.92 18.44
CA THR A 495 12.56 -14.53 18.50
C THR A 495 13.64 -13.56 18.05
N LEU A 496 13.32 -12.70 17.09
CA LEU A 496 14.09 -11.53 16.69
C LEU A 496 13.50 -10.28 17.33
N LYS A 497 14.38 -9.40 17.81
CA LYS A 497 13.99 -8.06 18.27
C LYS A 497 14.31 -7.09 17.15
N ILE A 498 13.30 -6.42 16.62
CA ILE A 498 13.46 -5.44 15.56
C ILE A 498 12.98 -4.09 16.06
N TYR A 499 13.82 -3.09 15.91
CA TYR A 499 13.47 -1.72 16.23
C TYR A 499 12.89 -1.08 14.97
N PRO A 500 11.61 -0.66 14.95
CA PRO A 500 11.02 -0.03 13.77
C PRO A 500 11.79 1.25 13.44
N GLN A 501 12.24 1.40 12.18
CA GLN A 501 13.05 2.54 11.75
C GLN A 501 12.26 3.87 11.63
N ASN A 502 10.95 3.85 11.86
CA ASN A 502 10.17 5.07 11.95
C ASN A 502 10.21 5.55 13.40
N ASN A 503 11.06 6.55 13.67
CA ASN A 503 11.36 7.35 14.89
C ASN A 503 10.19 7.70 15.86
N GLN A 504 9.25 6.79 16.15
CA GLN A 504 8.11 7.01 17.02
C GLN A 504 7.99 5.98 18.15
N SER A 505 8.77 4.90 18.17
CA SER A 505 8.74 3.92 19.27
C SER A 505 10.09 3.28 19.55
N LEU A 506 10.59 3.43 20.79
CA LEU A 506 11.75 2.70 21.34
C LEU A 506 11.40 1.25 21.71
N THR A 507 10.14 0.86 21.55
CA THR A 507 9.69 -0.50 21.83
C THR A 507 10.10 -1.40 20.66
N PRO A 508 11.00 -2.39 20.87
CA PRO A 508 11.30 -3.35 19.83
C PRO A 508 10.02 -4.11 19.49
N VAL A 509 9.73 -4.24 18.20
CA VAL A 509 8.80 -5.23 17.70
C VAL A 509 9.48 -6.58 17.79
N LEU A 510 8.91 -7.46 18.59
CA LEU A 510 9.35 -8.86 18.65
C LEU A 510 8.72 -9.60 17.49
N TYR A 511 9.56 -10.30 16.72
CA TYR A 511 9.19 -11.21 15.66
C TYR A 511 9.56 -12.63 16.05
N GLY A 512 8.58 -13.53 16.14
CA GLY A 512 8.82 -14.96 16.35
C GLY A 512 8.75 -15.74 15.04
N GLY A 513 9.66 -16.69 14.82
CA GLY A 513 9.58 -17.65 13.71
C GLY A 513 10.62 -18.77 13.81
N VAL A 514 10.72 -19.62 12.81
CA VAL A 514 11.61 -20.78 12.74
C VAL A 514 12.84 -20.46 11.88
N GLN A 515 14.04 -20.89 12.26
CA GLN A 515 15.20 -20.62 11.41
C GLN A 515 15.15 -21.49 10.14
N LEU A 516 15.43 -20.90 8.98
CA LEU A 516 15.46 -21.60 7.71
C LEU A 516 16.42 -22.79 7.75
N ILE A 517 17.55 -22.66 8.45
CA ILE A 517 18.52 -23.75 8.61
C ILE A 517 17.95 -24.96 9.36
N ASP A 518 17.05 -24.76 10.31
CA ASP A 518 16.43 -25.87 11.07
C ASP A 518 15.53 -26.69 10.15
N ILE A 519 14.82 -26.02 9.22
CA ILE A 519 14.00 -26.68 8.19
C ILE A 519 14.88 -27.44 7.20
N LEU A 520 15.95 -26.81 6.69
CA LEU A 520 16.84 -27.43 5.72
C LEU A 520 17.57 -28.67 6.28
N LYS A 521 17.97 -28.65 7.57
CA LYS A 521 18.62 -29.80 8.24
C LYS A 521 17.74 -31.05 8.31
N VAL A 522 16.42 -30.90 8.41
CA VAL A 522 15.49 -32.05 8.38
C VAL A 522 15.49 -32.72 7.02
N ILE A 523 15.66 -31.94 5.96
CA ILE A 523 15.55 -32.41 4.59
C ILE A 523 16.89 -32.99 4.09
N SER A 524 18.01 -32.41 4.51
CA SER A 524 19.36 -32.91 4.24
C SER A 524 20.24 -32.74 5.49
N PRO A 525 20.41 -33.79 6.30
CA PRO A 525 21.20 -33.72 7.54
C PRO A 525 22.69 -33.39 7.31
N ASP A 526 23.23 -33.69 6.12
CA ASP A 526 24.65 -33.52 5.76
C ASP A 526 24.91 -32.26 4.90
N LEU A 527 24.27 -31.15 5.25
CA LEU A 527 24.52 -29.86 4.56
C LEU A 527 25.93 -29.29 4.86
N THR A 528 26.71 -29.90 5.75
CA THR A 528 28.12 -29.56 6.02
C THR A 528 29.04 -29.66 4.80
N ALA A 529 28.75 -30.58 3.87
CA ALA A 529 29.45 -30.70 2.59
C ALA A 529 28.93 -29.72 1.51
N ALA A 530 27.99 -28.83 1.87
CA ALA A 530 27.10 -28.15 0.94
C ALA A 530 27.34 -26.63 0.83
N ARG A 531 28.56 -26.17 1.14
CA ARG A 531 28.99 -24.76 0.98
C ARG A 531 28.89 -24.21 -0.45
N HIS A 532 28.63 -25.06 -1.43
CA HIS A 532 28.41 -24.67 -2.83
C HIS A 532 26.92 -24.47 -3.17
N LEU A 533 26.00 -24.82 -2.26
CA LEU A 533 24.58 -24.71 -2.55
C LEU A 533 24.12 -23.26 -2.55
N THR A 534 23.18 -22.96 -3.44
CA THR A 534 22.52 -21.67 -3.52
C THR A 534 21.03 -21.87 -3.27
N VAL A 535 20.41 -21.07 -2.39
CA VAL A 535 18.96 -21.16 -2.14
C VAL A 535 18.26 -19.99 -2.82
N VAL A 536 17.43 -20.26 -3.82
CA VAL A 536 16.62 -19.26 -4.51
C VAL A 536 15.23 -19.24 -3.90
N ALA A 537 14.90 -18.14 -3.24
CA ALA A 537 13.59 -17.87 -2.66
C ALA A 537 12.70 -17.15 -3.67
N THR A 538 11.51 -17.68 -3.92
CA THR A 538 10.51 -17.10 -4.83
C THR A 538 9.33 -16.53 -4.04
N ALA A 539 9.11 -15.23 -4.21
CA ALA A 539 8.01 -14.48 -3.62
C ALA A 539 6.73 -14.57 -4.45
N THR A 540 5.57 -14.35 -3.81
CA THR A 540 4.25 -14.40 -4.47
C THR A 540 4.03 -13.37 -5.57
N ASP A 541 4.84 -12.32 -5.62
CA ASP A 541 4.87 -11.35 -6.73
C ASP A 541 5.74 -11.81 -7.92
N GLY A 542 6.25 -13.04 -7.88
CA GLY A 542 7.12 -13.61 -8.91
C GLY A 542 8.57 -13.17 -8.82
N SER A 543 8.95 -12.34 -7.84
CA SER A 543 10.36 -11.99 -7.64
C SER A 543 11.15 -13.12 -6.99
N HIS A 544 12.45 -13.18 -7.31
CA HIS A 544 13.37 -14.18 -6.78
C HIS A 544 14.47 -13.49 -5.96
N VAL A 545 14.92 -14.16 -4.91
CA VAL A 545 16.05 -13.74 -4.07
C VAL A 545 17.00 -14.92 -3.91
N THR A 546 18.26 -14.72 -4.27
CA THR A 546 19.31 -15.71 -4.10
C THR A 546 19.94 -15.56 -2.72
N LEU A 547 19.98 -16.65 -1.94
CA LEU A 547 20.57 -16.71 -0.60
C LEU A 547 21.85 -17.55 -0.64
N ASP A 548 22.92 -16.99 -0.11
CA ASP A 548 24.16 -17.70 0.11
C ASP A 548 24.00 -18.69 1.28
N TYR A 549 24.50 -19.90 1.09
CA TYR A 549 24.49 -20.93 2.11
C TYR A 549 25.25 -20.50 3.37
N ASP A 550 26.35 -19.76 3.25
CA ASP A 550 27.12 -19.30 4.41
C ASP A 550 26.33 -18.31 5.29
N ASP A 551 25.43 -17.51 4.70
CA ASP A 551 24.51 -16.63 5.42
C ASP A 551 23.36 -17.39 6.11
N ILE A 552 22.96 -18.53 5.55
CA ILE A 552 21.96 -19.42 6.13
C ILE A 552 22.57 -20.24 7.30
N TYR A 553 23.82 -20.68 7.16
CA TYR A 553 24.42 -21.70 8.03
C TYR A 553 25.24 -21.15 9.20
N ASN A 554 26.00 -20.07 9.02
CA ASN A 554 27.02 -19.67 9.99
C ASN A 554 26.48 -18.70 11.06
N ALA A 555 26.45 -19.16 12.32
CA ALA A 555 26.17 -18.28 13.47
C ALA A 555 27.21 -17.14 13.63
N LEU A 556 28.43 -17.31 13.11
CA LEU A 556 29.53 -16.33 13.17
C LEU A 556 29.29 -15.08 12.31
N THR A 557 28.48 -15.18 11.24
CA THR A 557 28.09 -13.99 10.46
C THR A 557 27.13 -13.12 11.26
N GLY A 558 26.44 -13.70 12.26
CA GLY A 558 25.41 -13.02 13.02
C GLY A 558 24.15 -12.82 12.19
N THR A 559 23.88 -13.69 11.21
CA THR A 559 22.72 -13.66 10.31
C THR A 559 21.78 -14.81 10.65
N LYS A 560 20.50 -14.53 10.93
CA LYS A 560 19.47 -15.54 11.24
C LYS A 560 18.30 -15.40 10.29
N ILE A 561 18.26 -16.20 9.23
CA ILE A 561 17.14 -16.22 8.28
C ILE A 561 15.96 -16.97 8.91
N ILE A 562 14.85 -16.27 9.15
CA ILE A 562 13.65 -16.81 9.79
C ILE A 562 12.51 -17.00 8.78
N VAL A 563 11.75 -18.08 8.96
CA VAL A 563 10.49 -18.42 8.31
C VAL A 563 9.39 -18.22 9.37
N VAL A 564 8.41 -17.36 9.11
CA VAL A 564 7.24 -16.95 9.94
C VAL A 564 7.32 -15.58 10.66
N TYR A 565 6.17 -14.88 10.68
CA TYR A 565 5.90 -13.52 11.20
C TYR A 565 4.89 -13.55 12.36
N LEU A 566 5.25 -12.97 13.51
CA LEU A 566 4.28 -12.45 14.48
C LEU A 566 4.84 -11.17 15.09
N LYS A 567 4.09 -10.07 15.03
CA LYS A 567 4.36 -8.85 15.81
C LYS A 567 3.74 -9.00 17.21
N ASN A 568 4.52 -8.79 18.26
CA ASN A 568 4.05 -8.56 19.63
C ASN A 568 3.19 -9.67 20.26
N GLY A 569 3.65 -10.92 20.25
CA GLY A 569 3.08 -11.98 21.11
C GLY A 569 1.66 -12.45 20.73
N ALA A 570 1.18 -12.17 19.52
CA ALA A 570 -0.03 -12.77 18.99
C ALA A 570 0.13 -14.31 18.86
N THR A 571 -0.90 -15.07 19.19
CA THR A 571 -0.90 -16.53 19.00
C THR A 571 -0.99 -16.86 17.51
N LEU A 572 -0.13 -17.76 17.01
CA LEU A 572 -0.22 -18.25 15.63
C LEU A 572 -1.63 -18.81 15.36
N SER A 573 -2.37 -18.19 14.45
CA SER A 573 -3.59 -18.78 13.87
C SER A 573 -3.18 -19.79 12.78
N THR A 574 -4.11 -20.64 12.34
CA THR A 574 -3.96 -21.40 11.08
C THR A 574 -3.97 -20.48 9.84
N ASP A 575 -4.22 -19.19 10.04
CA ASP A 575 -4.52 -18.20 9.00
C ASP A 575 -3.39 -17.21 8.66
N ASP A 576 -2.18 -17.43 9.15
CA ASP A 576 -1.05 -16.49 9.01
C ASP A 576 -0.03 -16.96 7.94
N GLY A 577 0.56 -16.02 7.19
CA GLY A 577 1.51 -16.29 6.09
C GLY A 577 2.94 -16.66 6.54
N PHE A 578 3.71 -17.32 5.67
CA PHE A 578 4.86 -18.13 6.08
C PHE A 578 6.24 -17.50 6.02
N MET A 579 6.46 -16.39 5.30
CA MET A 579 7.84 -15.94 5.15
C MET A 579 8.03 -14.43 5.14
N ALA A 580 8.96 -14.03 6.00
CA ALA A 580 9.70 -12.77 5.95
C ALA A 580 11.16 -13.14 6.18
N LEU A 581 12.01 -13.06 5.15
CA LEU A 581 13.44 -13.27 5.33
C LEU A 581 13.98 -12.08 6.13
N MET A 582 14.51 -12.33 7.31
CA MET A 582 15.07 -11.30 8.20
C MET A 582 16.50 -11.70 8.59
N THR A 583 17.35 -10.72 8.87
CA THR A 583 18.75 -10.95 9.28
C THR A 583 19.15 -9.98 10.38
N THR A 584 20.14 -10.33 11.19
CA THR A 584 20.65 -9.49 12.30
C THR A 584 21.89 -8.67 11.92
N LYS A 585 22.48 -8.90 10.74
CA LYS A 585 23.32 -7.95 10.00
C LYS A 585 22.70 -7.76 8.62
N GLY A 586 22.48 -6.53 8.18
CA GLY A 586 22.11 -6.26 6.78
C GLY A 586 20.78 -6.88 6.38
N THR A 587 19.70 -6.18 6.72
CA THR A 587 18.35 -6.22 6.14
C THR A 587 18.17 -7.10 4.90
N PHE A 588 17.82 -8.36 5.13
CA PHE A 588 16.86 -8.99 4.25
C PHE A 588 15.50 -8.31 4.46
N LEU A 589 15.02 -7.66 3.40
CA LEU A 589 13.64 -7.25 3.12
C LEU A 589 12.77 -6.82 4.32
N VAL A 590 13.17 -5.76 5.03
CA VAL A 590 12.24 -5.05 5.94
C VAL A 590 11.41 -4.00 5.20
N ASN A 591 11.82 -3.56 4.00
CA ASN A 591 11.08 -2.53 3.26
C ASN A 591 10.08 -3.09 2.23
N THR A 592 10.01 -4.41 2.08
CA THR A 592 8.91 -5.10 1.41
C THR A 592 8.87 -6.49 2.02
N LEU A 593 7.96 -6.74 2.97
CA LEU A 593 7.63 -8.10 3.38
C LEU A 593 7.20 -8.86 2.12
N LYS A 594 8.11 -9.64 1.55
CA LYS A 594 7.83 -10.50 0.41
C LYS A 594 7.61 -11.91 0.94
N TYR A 595 6.40 -12.39 0.73
CA TYR A 595 5.99 -13.69 1.20
C TYR A 595 6.45 -14.72 0.18
N VAL A 596 7.49 -15.44 0.57
CA VAL A 596 8.07 -16.51 -0.22
C VAL A 596 7.21 -17.75 -0.02
N TYR A 597 6.85 -18.40 -1.12
CA TYR A 597 6.08 -19.64 -1.14
C TYR A 597 6.92 -20.82 -1.63
N ARG A 598 8.08 -20.57 -2.23
CA ARG A 598 8.97 -21.58 -2.79
C ARG A 598 10.44 -21.27 -2.54
N LEU A 599 11.20 -22.28 -2.16
CA LEU A 599 12.65 -22.28 -2.05
C LEU A 599 13.20 -23.35 -2.98
N GLU A 600 14.14 -22.99 -3.84
CA GLU A 600 14.86 -23.92 -4.69
C GLU A 600 16.31 -23.99 -4.23
N VAL A 601 16.79 -25.19 -3.96
CA VAL A 601 18.17 -25.44 -3.55
C VAL A 601 18.92 -25.96 -4.77
N HIS A 602 19.88 -25.17 -5.25
CA HIS A 602 20.72 -25.49 -6.39
C HIS A 602 22.13 -25.88 -5.95
N LYS A 603 22.82 -26.66 -6.78
CA LYS A 603 24.23 -27.03 -6.60
C LYS A 603 25.19 -25.99 -7.15
#